data_AF-A0A358XTL8-F1
#
_entry.id   AF-A0A358XTL8-F1
#
_cell.length_a   1.000
_cell.length_b   1.000
_cell.length_c   1.000
_cell.angle_alpha   90.00
_cell.angle_beta   90.00
_cell.angle_gamma   90.00
#
_symmetry.space_group_name_H-M   'P 1'
#
loop_
_entity.id
_entity.type
_entity.pdbx_description
1 polymer ?
#
loop_
_entity_poly.entity_id
_entity_poly.type
_entity_poly.pdbx_seq_one_letter_code
_entity_poly.pdbx_strand_id
1 'polypeptide(L)'
;MTMQQFACFAALNMLLLTPLGSAQDSGTSAVLDRYNGLSLPRQGPTIDASLAQRLFRRGNTFSSLGRYEEAINEYKKAISADPGFSNAIRNLANTYYFLKNYEEAKPLLARFIELETQTTAPLIAAVQTLGELERESQNYRRAIEYDERAIELVPDDDSQIHIMANTYNNNGYPDLAIRVYQAGITAMPDNAFFDRSLGRLLEQSGRLEEALAAYRSASVKDADSDFYADLVKSLERRLKSQ
;
A
#
# COMPACT_ATOMS: atom_id res chain seq x y z
N MET A 1 -12.30 -3.62 15.72
CA MET A 1 -11.02 -2.92 15.78
C MET A 1 -10.42 -3.12 17.17
N THR A 2 -9.19 -3.62 17.25
CA THR A 2 -8.44 -3.70 18.53
C THR A 2 -7.90 -2.32 18.93
N MET A 3 -7.56 -2.13 20.20
CA MET A 3 -7.01 -0.84 20.70
C MET A 3 -5.73 -0.42 19.96
N GLN A 4 -4.97 -1.40 19.47
CA GLN A 4 -3.74 -1.26 18.69
C GLN A 4 -4.01 -0.76 17.25
N GLN A 5 -5.10 -1.21 16.62
CA GLN A 5 -5.58 -0.72 15.32
C GLN A 5 -5.98 0.77 15.37
N PHE A 6 -6.60 1.22 16.46
CA PHE A 6 -6.95 2.62 16.65
C PHE A 6 -5.70 3.49 16.89
N ALA A 7 -4.71 2.98 17.61
CA ALA A 7 -3.48 3.71 17.93
C ALA A 7 -2.58 3.94 16.71
N CYS A 8 -2.37 2.92 15.87
CA CYS A 8 -1.58 3.06 14.64
C CYS A 8 -2.23 4.06 13.66
N PHE A 9 -3.56 3.97 13.51
CA PHE A 9 -4.32 4.84 12.63
C PHE A 9 -4.40 6.29 13.13
N ALA A 10 -4.64 6.50 14.42
CA ALA A 10 -4.69 7.84 15.01
C ALA A 10 -3.30 8.51 15.03
N ALA A 11 -2.22 7.77 15.26
CA ALA A 11 -0.86 8.30 15.25
C ALA A 11 -0.44 8.75 13.84
N LEU A 12 -0.72 7.96 12.79
CA LEU A 12 -0.44 8.36 11.41
C LEU A 12 -1.29 9.57 11.00
N ASN A 13 -2.60 9.57 11.27
CA ASN A 13 -3.49 10.66 10.87
C ASN A 13 -3.31 11.96 11.66
N MET A 14 -3.03 11.91 12.97
CA MET A 14 -2.83 13.13 13.77
C MET A 14 -1.53 13.86 13.43
N LEU A 15 -0.49 13.16 12.99
CA LEU A 15 0.81 13.75 12.67
C LEU A 15 0.91 14.27 11.22
N LEU A 16 0.01 13.86 10.32
CA LEU A 16 0.00 14.27 8.91
C LEU A 16 -0.94 15.45 8.60
N LEU A 17 -1.54 16.10 9.62
CA LEU A 17 -2.42 17.27 9.47
C LEU A 17 -1.67 18.54 9.04
N THR A 18 -1.27 18.59 7.77
CA THR A 18 -1.23 19.83 6.97
C THR A 18 -2.17 19.63 5.79
N PRO A 19 -3.15 20.53 5.56
CA PRO A 19 -4.20 20.28 4.58
C PRO A 19 -3.63 20.45 3.17
N LEU A 20 -3.35 19.36 2.48
CA LEU A 20 -3.38 19.36 1.02
C LEU A 20 -4.86 19.26 0.62
N GLY A 21 -5.55 20.40 0.68
CA GLY A 21 -6.85 20.64 0.04
C GLY A 21 -7.91 19.57 0.31
N SER A 22 -8.76 19.81 1.32
CA SER A 22 -10.00 19.09 1.51
C SER A 22 -10.93 19.28 0.31
N ALA A 23 -10.87 18.38 -0.66
CA ALA A 23 -12.06 17.93 -1.33
C ALA A 23 -12.53 16.68 -0.57
N GLN A 24 -13.57 16.83 0.24
CA GLN A 24 -14.41 15.70 0.61
C GLN A 24 -15.00 15.16 -0.68
N ASP A 25 -14.31 14.24 -1.31
CA ASP A 25 -14.84 13.42 -2.37
C ASP A 25 -14.77 12.00 -1.84
N SER A 26 -15.94 11.44 -1.51
CA SER A 26 -16.07 10.10 -0.95
C SER A 26 -15.21 9.13 -1.74
N GLY A 27 -14.14 8.62 -1.11
CA GLY A 27 -13.03 7.88 -1.75
C GLY A 27 -13.40 6.59 -2.48
N THR A 28 -14.69 6.26 -2.56
CA THR A 28 -15.26 5.12 -3.29
C THR A 28 -15.82 5.47 -4.68
N SER A 29 -16.17 6.74 -4.97
CA SER A 29 -16.55 7.16 -6.34
C SER A 29 -15.32 7.56 -7.16
N ALA A 30 -14.36 8.17 -6.47
CA ALA A 30 -13.26 8.86 -7.10
C ALA A 30 -12.27 7.93 -7.84
N VAL A 31 -12.13 6.66 -7.46
CA VAL A 31 -11.15 5.78 -8.11
C VAL A 31 -11.71 5.18 -9.41
N LEU A 32 -12.96 4.73 -9.43
CA LEU A 32 -13.64 4.30 -10.67
C LEU A 32 -13.82 5.41 -11.70
N ASP A 33 -14.22 6.62 -11.26
CA ASP A 33 -14.43 7.77 -12.15
C ASP A 33 -13.14 8.17 -12.87
N ARG A 34 -11.97 7.91 -12.26
CA ARG A 34 -10.64 8.25 -12.80
C ARG A 34 -10.10 7.27 -13.84
N TYR A 35 -10.58 6.03 -13.88
CA TYR A 35 -10.25 5.06 -14.94
C TYR A 35 -11.39 4.89 -15.95
N ASN A 36 -12.05 6.00 -16.30
CA ASN A 36 -13.18 6.07 -17.24
C ASN A 36 -14.42 5.28 -16.82
N GLY A 37 -14.55 4.87 -15.56
CA GLY A 37 -15.66 4.04 -15.12
C GLY A 37 -15.73 2.75 -15.94
N LEU A 38 -15.28 1.62 -15.41
CA LEU A 38 -15.69 0.32 -15.95
C LEU A 38 -17.19 0.03 -15.71
N SER A 39 -18.01 1.07 -15.58
CA SER A 39 -19.45 1.10 -15.76
C SER A 39 -19.74 0.84 -17.24
N LEU A 40 -19.61 -0.43 -17.64
CA LEU A 40 -20.30 -0.92 -18.83
C LEU A 40 -21.80 -0.67 -18.59
N PRO A 41 -22.45 0.28 -19.29
CA PRO A 41 -23.86 0.53 -19.05
C PRO A 41 -24.65 -0.68 -19.52
N ARG A 42 -25.67 -1.07 -18.76
CA ARG A 42 -26.69 -1.98 -19.27
C ARG A 42 -28.09 -1.46 -19.01
N GLN A 43 -28.82 -1.27 -20.10
CA GLN A 43 -30.27 -1.37 -20.12
C GLN A 43 -30.60 -2.86 -20.29
N GLY A 44 -31.22 -3.48 -19.29
CA GLY A 44 -31.73 -4.85 -19.38
C GLY A 44 -31.83 -5.54 -18.02
N PRO A 45 -32.83 -6.41 -17.80
CA PRO A 45 -33.11 -6.98 -16.50
C PRO A 45 -32.14 -8.12 -16.17
N THR A 46 -31.65 -8.11 -14.93
CA THR A 46 -30.95 -9.19 -14.19
C THR A 46 -29.50 -9.54 -14.54
N ILE A 47 -28.64 -9.37 -13.52
CA ILE A 47 -27.32 -10.02 -13.36
C ILE A 47 -27.48 -11.55 -13.55
N ASP A 48 -26.65 -12.17 -14.39
CA ASP A 48 -26.64 -13.63 -14.59
C ASP A 48 -25.40 -14.24 -13.91
N ALA A 49 -25.52 -14.46 -12.61
CA ALA A 49 -24.46 -15.04 -11.78
C ALA A 49 -24.05 -16.45 -12.25
N SER A 50 -24.98 -17.24 -12.80
CA SER A 50 -24.71 -18.60 -13.27
C SER A 50 -23.84 -18.58 -14.53
N LEU A 51 -24.18 -17.72 -15.49
CA LEU A 51 -23.37 -17.50 -16.69
C LEU A 51 -22.01 -16.93 -16.34
N ALA A 52 -21.96 -15.92 -15.46
CA ALA A 52 -20.71 -15.32 -14.99
C ALA A 52 -19.78 -16.38 -14.38
N GLN A 53 -20.31 -17.24 -13.50
CA GLN A 53 -19.56 -18.32 -12.87
C GLN A 53 -19.03 -19.36 -13.86
N ARG A 54 -19.80 -19.72 -14.90
CA ARG A 54 -19.34 -20.63 -15.97
C ARG A 54 -18.23 -20.01 -16.81
N LEU A 55 -18.40 -18.76 -17.24
CA LEU A 55 -17.40 -18.01 -18.02
C LEU A 55 -16.10 -17.85 -17.23
N PHE A 56 -16.19 -17.50 -15.94
CA PHE A 56 -15.04 -17.41 -15.05
C PHE A 56 -14.27 -18.74 -14.92
N ARG A 57 -14.97 -19.87 -14.74
CA ARG A 57 -14.33 -21.20 -14.69
C ARG A 57 -13.61 -21.54 -15.99
N ARG A 58 -14.20 -21.17 -17.13
CA ARG A 58 -13.55 -21.33 -18.44
C ARG A 58 -12.32 -20.44 -18.59
N GLY A 59 -12.39 -19.19 -18.11
CA GLY A 59 -11.23 -18.29 -18.03
C GLY A 59 -10.10 -18.86 -17.17
N ASN A 60 -10.40 -19.40 -16.00
CA ASN A 60 -9.40 -20.07 -15.15
C ASN A 60 -8.77 -21.27 -15.85
N THR A 61 -9.56 -22.03 -16.62
CA THR A 61 -9.06 -23.17 -17.40
C THR A 61 -8.06 -22.70 -18.45
N PHE A 62 -8.38 -21.67 -19.24
CA PHE A 62 -7.44 -21.10 -20.21
C PHE A 62 -6.19 -20.54 -19.55
N SER A 63 -6.33 -19.83 -18.43
CA SER A 63 -5.20 -19.29 -17.67
C SER A 63 -4.25 -20.40 -17.18
N SER A 64 -4.79 -21.51 -16.65
CA SER A 64 -3.98 -22.66 -16.22
C SER A 64 -3.25 -23.37 -17.37
N LEU A 65 -3.73 -23.20 -18.61
CA LEU A 65 -3.10 -23.71 -19.83
C LEU A 65 -2.11 -22.72 -20.45
N GLY A 66 -1.87 -21.56 -19.82
CA GLY A 66 -1.02 -20.50 -20.36
C GLY A 66 -1.65 -19.71 -21.52
N ARG A 67 -2.95 -19.87 -21.76
CA ARG A 67 -3.72 -19.23 -22.83
C ARG A 67 -4.33 -17.92 -22.33
N TYR A 68 -3.49 -16.91 -22.11
CA TYR A 68 -3.87 -15.71 -21.35
C TYR A 68 -4.84 -14.80 -22.08
N GLU A 69 -4.73 -14.63 -23.40
CA GLU A 69 -5.64 -13.81 -24.21
C GLU A 69 -7.07 -14.36 -24.16
N GLU A 70 -7.19 -15.68 -24.17
CA GLU A 70 -8.47 -16.37 -24.11
C GLU A 70 -9.06 -16.32 -22.71
N ALA A 71 -8.22 -16.44 -21.68
CA ALA A 71 -8.61 -16.19 -20.30
C ALA A 71 -9.16 -14.75 -20.12
N ILE A 72 -8.46 -13.75 -20.65
CA ILE A 72 -8.88 -12.34 -20.64
C ILE A 72 -10.28 -12.19 -21.26
N ASN A 73 -10.49 -12.77 -22.44
CA ASN A 73 -11.80 -12.70 -23.11
C ASN A 73 -12.92 -13.32 -22.26
N GLU A 74 -12.65 -14.45 -21.61
CA GLU A 74 -13.64 -15.13 -20.77
C GLU A 74 -13.92 -14.38 -19.46
N TYR A 75 -12.90 -13.79 -18.82
CA TYR A 75 -13.13 -12.94 -17.65
C TYR A 75 -13.90 -11.68 -18.02
N LYS A 76 -13.61 -11.02 -19.16
CA LYS A 76 -14.41 -9.88 -19.65
C LYS A 76 -15.89 -10.23 -19.85
N LYS A 77 -16.17 -11.40 -20.45
CA LYS A 77 -17.55 -11.89 -20.59
C LYS A 77 -18.19 -12.18 -19.23
N ALA A 78 -17.44 -12.75 -18.28
CA ALA A 78 -17.94 -13.00 -16.93
C ALA A 78 -18.34 -11.69 -16.22
N ILE A 79 -17.51 -10.66 -16.31
CA ILE A 79 -17.78 -9.31 -15.76
C ILE A 79 -18.97 -8.65 -16.48
N SER A 80 -19.17 -8.91 -17.77
CA SER A 80 -20.34 -8.43 -18.51
C SER A 80 -21.65 -9.12 -18.09
N ALA A 81 -21.58 -10.39 -17.68
CA ALA A 81 -22.73 -11.15 -17.16
C ALA A 81 -23.07 -10.77 -15.71
N ASP A 82 -22.04 -10.51 -14.89
CA ASP A 82 -22.16 -9.99 -13.53
C ASP A 82 -21.08 -8.93 -13.25
N PRO A 83 -21.43 -7.64 -13.31
CA PRO A 83 -20.50 -6.54 -13.01
C PRO A 83 -19.99 -6.55 -11.56
N GLY A 84 -20.68 -7.20 -10.62
CA GLY A 84 -20.23 -7.31 -9.24
C GLY A 84 -19.28 -8.49 -9.00
N PHE A 85 -18.94 -9.27 -10.03
CA PHE A 85 -18.23 -10.53 -9.83
C PHE A 85 -16.74 -10.32 -9.54
N SER A 86 -16.45 -10.01 -8.27
CA SER A 86 -15.13 -9.62 -7.75
C SER A 86 -14.01 -10.59 -8.12
N ASN A 87 -14.28 -11.90 -8.08
CA ASN A 87 -13.30 -12.93 -8.46
C ASN A 87 -12.87 -12.84 -9.95
N ALA A 88 -13.80 -12.55 -10.86
CA ALA A 88 -13.48 -12.39 -12.27
C ALA A 88 -12.73 -11.08 -12.54
N ILE A 89 -13.09 -10.01 -11.83
CA ILE A 89 -12.40 -8.72 -11.89
C ILE A 89 -10.94 -8.87 -11.45
N ARG A 90 -10.72 -9.48 -10.28
CA ARG A 90 -9.37 -9.75 -9.76
C ARG A 90 -8.55 -10.62 -10.71
N ASN A 91 -9.11 -11.73 -11.19
CA ASN A 91 -8.36 -12.63 -12.07
C ASN A 91 -8.03 -11.97 -13.41
N LEU A 92 -8.90 -11.11 -13.95
CA LEU A 92 -8.59 -10.29 -15.11
C LEU A 92 -7.44 -9.31 -14.82
N ALA A 93 -7.50 -8.61 -13.69
CA ALA A 93 -6.46 -7.67 -13.26
C ALA A 93 -5.10 -8.37 -13.11
N ASN A 94 -5.08 -9.52 -12.44
CA ASN A 94 -3.86 -10.32 -12.25
C ASN A 94 -3.32 -10.86 -13.57
N THR A 95 -4.19 -11.22 -14.52
CA THR A 95 -3.75 -11.66 -15.85
C THR A 95 -3.10 -10.51 -16.61
N TYR A 96 -3.68 -9.31 -16.57
CA TYR A 96 -3.06 -8.12 -17.15
C TYR A 96 -1.73 -7.77 -16.48
N TYR A 97 -1.67 -7.82 -15.15
CA TYR A 97 -0.45 -7.59 -14.38
C TYR A 97 0.65 -8.58 -14.77
N PHE A 98 0.34 -9.88 -14.85
CA PHE A 98 1.29 -10.91 -15.27
C PHE A 98 1.86 -10.67 -16.68
N LEU A 99 1.02 -10.17 -17.59
CA LEU A 99 1.42 -9.78 -18.94
C LEU A 99 2.08 -8.39 -19.01
N LYS A 100 2.31 -7.73 -17.87
CA LYS A 100 2.87 -6.37 -17.74
C LYS A 100 2.03 -5.26 -18.40
N ASN A 101 0.75 -5.53 -18.62
CA ASN A 101 -0.24 -4.56 -19.11
C ASN A 101 -0.83 -3.79 -17.92
N TYR A 102 0.00 -2.97 -17.29
CA TYR A 102 -0.33 -2.33 -16.01
C TYR A 102 -1.43 -1.27 -16.12
N GLU A 103 -1.52 -0.59 -17.28
CA GLU A 103 -2.55 0.43 -17.52
C GLU A 103 -3.97 -0.18 -17.53
N GLU A 104 -4.12 -1.43 -17.98
CA GLU A 104 -5.36 -2.19 -17.90
C GLU A 104 -5.58 -2.81 -16.52
N ALA A 105 -4.51 -3.21 -15.83
CA ALA A 105 -4.59 -3.86 -14.52
C ALA A 105 -5.06 -2.89 -13.42
N LYS A 106 -4.51 -1.67 -13.38
CA LYS A 106 -4.80 -0.66 -12.35
C LYS A 106 -6.31 -0.40 -12.14
N PRO A 107 -7.12 -0.09 -13.18
CA PRO A 107 -8.57 0.09 -13.03
C PRO A 107 -9.29 -1.09 -12.39
N LEU A 108 -8.89 -2.31 -12.75
CA LEU A 108 -9.54 -3.53 -12.29
C LEU A 108 -9.17 -3.85 -10.85
N LEU A 109 -7.91 -3.61 -10.45
CA LEU A 109 -7.49 -3.69 -9.05
C LEU A 109 -8.23 -2.68 -8.19
N ALA A 110 -8.37 -1.43 -8.67
CA ALA A 110 -9.11 -0.39 -7.96
C ALA A 110 -10.57 -0.79 -7.72
N ARG A 111 -11.24 -1.26 -8.79
CA ARG A 111 -12.60 -1.77 -8.70
C ARG A 111 -12.73 -2.97 -7.76
N PHE A 112 -11.75 -3.89 -7.78
CA PHE A 112 -11.72 -5.01 -6.86
C PHE A 112 -11.66 -4.52 -5.40
N ILE A 113 -10.77 -3.57 -5.09
CA ILE A 113 -10.63 -2.99 -3.74
C ILE A 113 -11.94 -2.36 -3.25
N GLU A 114 -12.67 -1.65 -4.10
CA GLU A 114 -13.94 -1.02 -3.74
C GLU A 114 -15.08 -2.02 -3.48
N LEU A 115 -15.06 -3.18 -4.15
CA LEU A 115 -16.09 -4.22 -3.97
C LEU A 115 -15.88 -5.07 -2.71
N GLU A 116 -14.65 -5.11 -2.19
CA GLU A 116 -14.33 -5.92 -1.02
C GLU A 116 -14.69 -5.18 0.28
N THR A 117 -15.53 -5.82 1.10
CA THR A 117 -15.99 -5.28 2.39
C THR A 117 -15.29 -5.90 3.60
N GLN A 118 -14.48 -6.95 3.37
CA GLN A 118 -13.77 -7.69 4.39
C GLN A 118 -12.28 -7.71 4.09
N THR A 119 -11.46 -7.60 5.13
CA THR A 119 -10.02 -7.77 5.00
C THR A 119 -9.69 -9.21 4.62
N THR A 120 -9.20 -9.41 3.41
CA THR A 120 -8.78 -10.71 2.88
C THR A 120 -7.38 -10.61 2.30
N ALA A 121 -6.64 -11.74 2.22
CA ALA A 121 -5.32 -11.74 1.59
C ALA A 121 -5.32 -11.20 0.14
N PRO A 122 -6.32 -11.50 -0.71
CA PRO A 122 -6.45 -10.86 -2.02
C PRO A 122 -6.63 -9.34 -1.97
N LEU A 123 -7.40 -8.81 -1.01
CA LEU A 123 -7.57 -7.36 -0.83
C LEU A 123 -6.25 -6.69 -0.47
N ILE A 124 -5.52 -7.23 0.51
CA ILE A 124 -4.21 -6.73 0.93
C ILE A 124 -3.25 -6.69 -0.27
N ALA A 125 -3.14 -7.80 -1.00
CA ALA A 125 -2.27 -7.90 -2.17
C ALA A 125 -2.66 -6.89 -3.28
N ALA A 126 -3.95 -6.67 -3.52
CA ALA A 126 -4.42 -5.71 -4.52
C ALA A 126 -4.07 -4.27 -4.15
N VAL A 127 -4.25 -3.88 -2.88
CA VAL A 127 -3.89 -2.55 -2.38
C VAL A 127 -2.38 -2.32 -2.50
N GLN A 128 -1.56 -3.28 -2.04
CA GLN A 128 -0.10 -3.20 -2.14
C GLN A 128 0.37 -3.11 -3.60
N THR A 129 -0.23 -3.92 -4.49
CA THR A 129 0.10 -3.90 -5.92
C THR A 129 -0.22 -2.54 -6.56
N LEU A 130 -1.35 -1.91 -6.22
CA LEU A 130 -1.64 -0.57 -6.71
C LEU A 130 -0.70 0.48 -6.15
N GLY A 131 -0.35 0.42 -4.87
CA GLY A 131 0.65 1.31 -4.28
C GLY A 131 1.99 1.23 -5.02
N GLU A 132 2.43 0.02 -5.35
CA GLU A 132 3.63 -0.20 -6.16
C GLU A 132 3.51 0.40 -7.56
N LEU A 133 2.45 0.05 -8.30
CA LEU A 133 2.27 0.49 -9.67
C LEU A 133 2.14 2.01 -9.80
N GLU A 134 1.47 2.67 -8.85
CA GLU A 134 1.39 4.14 -8.81
C GLU A 134 2.76 4.76 -8.49
N ARG A 135 3.54 4.14 -7.60
CA ARG A 135 4.91 4.59 -7.29
C ARG A 135 5.87 4.42 -8.45
N GLU A 136 5.81 3.31 -9.18
CA GLU A 136 6.56 3.11 -10.44
C GLU A 136 6.16 4.14 -11.50
N SER A 137 4.89 4.55 -11.51
CA SER A 137 4.36 5.59 -12.40
C SER A 137 4.62 7.01 -11.90
N GLN A 138 5.39 7.17 -10.82
CA GLN A 138 5.70 8.44 -10.14
C GLN A 138 4.47 9.21 -9.62
N ASN A 139 3.33 8.53 -9.48
CA ASN A 139 2.10 9.07 -8.90
C ASN A 139 2.14 8.95 -7.37
N TYR A 140 3.15 9.54 -6.75
CA TYR A 140 3.47 9.29 -5.33
C TYR A 140 2.32 9.63 -4.38
N ARG A 141 1.51 10.65 -4.68
CA ARG A 141 0.31 10.94 -3.88
C ARG A 141 -0.62 9.73 -3.78
N ARG A 142 -0.89 9.06 -4.90
CA ARG A 142 -1.76 7.88 -4.94
C ARG A 142 -1.09 6.66 -4.33
N ALA A 143 0.22 6.52 -4.54
CA ALA A 143 0.98 5.46 -3.87
C ALA A 143 0.82 5.56 -2.34
N ILE A 144 0.95 6.76 -1.78
CA ILE A 144 0.75 7.01 -0.35
C ILE A 144 -0.68 6.68 0.09
N GLU A 145 -1.71 7.07 -0.67
CA GLU A 145 -3.11 6.70 -0.35
C GLU A 145 -3.29 5.17 -0.24
N TYR A 146 -2.65 4.40 -1.13
CA TYR A 146 -2.67 2.94 -1.06
C TYR A 146 -1.79 2.38 0.06
N ASP A 147 -0.65 3.01 0.36
CA ASP A 147 0.21 2.63 1.48
C ASP A 147 -0.53 2.80 2.83
N GLU A 148 -1.24 3.93 3.01
CA GLU A 148 -2.10 4.17 4.18
C GLU A 148 -3.18 3.10 4.29
N ARG A 149 -3.86 2.78 3.19
CA ARG A 149 -4.86 1.73 3.15
C ARG A 149 -4.28 0.34 3.47
N ALA A 150 -3.06 0.04 3.03
CA ALA A 150 -2.41 -1.22 3.36
C ALA A 150 -2.06 -1.32 4.85
N ILE A 151 -1.60 -0.22 5.47
CA ILE A 151 -1.38 -0.13 6.93
C ILE A 151 -2.69 -0.31 7.70
N GLU A 152 -3.80 0.25 7.22
CA GLU A 152 -5.12 0.03 7.84
C GLU A 152 -5.53 -1.45 7.82
N LEU A 153 -5.27 -2.15 6.72
CA LEU A 153 -5.64 -3.55 6.55
C LEU A 153 -4.74 -4.49 7.37
N VAL A 154 -3.46 -4.15 7.52
CA VAL A 154 -2.47 -4.93 8.27
C VAL A 154 -1.66 -3.99 9.19
N PRO A 155 -2.21 -3.62 10.36
CA PRO A 155 -1.62 -2.61 11.26
C PRO A 155 -0.29 -3.04 11.89
N ASP A 156 -0.03 -4.35 11.95
CA ASP A 156 1.17 -4.91 12.55
C ASP A 156 2.25 -5.23 11.50
N ASP A 157 2.04 -4.83 10.22
CA ASP A 157 3.03 -4.96 9.15
C ASP A 157 3.94 -3.72 9.10
N ASP A 158 5.19 -3.90 9.53
CA ASP A 158 6.18 -2.84 9.56
C ASP A 158 6.73 -2.47 8.18
N SER A 159 6.64 -3.38 7.21
CA SER A 159 7.18 -3.20 5.87
C SER A 159 6.49 -2.07 5.12
N GLN A 160 5.17 -1.97 5.27
CA GLN A 160 4.37 -0.95 4.58
C GLN A 160 4.65 0.47 5.12
N ILE A 161 4.90 0.60 6.42
CA ILE A 161 5.32 1.87 7.04
C ILE A 161 6.68 2.30 6.48
N HIS A 162 7.62 1.36 6.33
CA HIS A 162 8.93 1.61 5.72
C HIS A 162 8.81 2.06 4.26
N ILE A 163 7.97 1.38 3.47
CA ILE A 163 7.71 1.73 2.07
C ILE A 163 7.16 3.16 1.97
N MET A 164 6.17 3.50 2.81
CA MET A 164 5.56 4.83 2.81
C MET A 164 6.58 5.91 3.19
N ALA A 165 7.39 5.70 4.23
CA ALA A 165 8.43 6.64 4.64
C ALA A 165 9.51 6.82 3.56
N ASN A 166 9.95 5.75 2.91
CA ASN A 166 10.89 5.84 1.79
C ASN A 166 10.28 6.57 0.60
N THR A 167 8.99 6.37 0.33
CA THR A 167 8.27 7.11 -0.71
C THR A 167 8.29 8.61 -0.43
N TYR A 168 8.04 9.06 0.80
CA TYR A 168 8.19 10.48 1.14
C TYR A 168 9.62 10.98 1.01
N ASN A 169 10.59 10.24 1.55
CA ASN A 169 11.99 10.67 1.56
C ASN A 169 12.56 10.82 0.14
N ASN A 170 12.35 9.81 -0.70
CA ASN A 170 12.86 9.79 -2.07
C ASN A 170 12.22 10.88 -2.95
N ASN A 171 11.08 11.43 -2.53
CA ASN A 171 10.34 12.47 -3.23
C ASN A 171 10.53 13.88 -2.64
N GLY A 172 11.58 14.07 -1.84
CA GLY A 172 11.94 15.40 -1.33
C GLY A 172 11.12 15.86 -0.13
N TYR A 173 10.45 14.94 0.56
CA TYR A 173 9.68 15.21 1.77
C TYR A 173 10.24 14.46 3.01
N PRO A 174 11.52 14.68 3.38
CA PRO A 174 12.16 13.95 4.48
C PRO A 174 11.48 14.19 5.84
N ASP A 175 10.92 15.37 6.07
CA ASP A 175 10.18 15.66 7.31
C ASP A 175 8.89 14.82 7.44
N LEU A 176 8.21 14.57 6.32
CA LEU A 176 7.05 13.67 6.31
C LEU A 176 7.50 12.23 6.57
N ALA A 177 8.60 11.78 5.98
CA ALA A 177 9.17 10.45 6.24
C ALA A 177 9.55 10.26 7.73
N ILE A 178 10.12 11.29 8.37
CA ILE A 178 10.39 11.30 9.81
C ILE A 178 9.11 11.13 10.61
N ARG A 179 8.04 11.87 10.29
CA ARG A 179 6.74 11.75 10.97
C ARG A 179 6.14 10.36 10.81
N VAL A 180 6.27 9.75 9.64
CA VAL A 180 5.81 8.36 9.40
C VAL A 180 6.53 7.38 10.32
N TYR A 181 7.86 7.45 10.45
CA TYR A 181 8.57 6.59 11.40
C TYR A 181 8.23 6.87 12.85
N GLN A 182 8.03 8.14 13.25
CA GLN A 182 7.60 8.49 14.59
C GLN A 182 6.22 7.90 14.92
N ALA A 183 5.30 7.94 13.96
CA ALA A 183 4.01 7.29 14.09
C ALA A 183 4.15 5.76 14.17
N GLY A 184 5.02 5.16 13.35
CA GLY A 184 5.36 3.73 13.41
C GLY A 184 5.95 3.30 14.75
N ILE A 185 6.85 4.09 15.35
CA ILE A 185 7.40 3.86 16.69
C ILE A 185 6.31 3.92 17.76
N THR A 186 5.35 4.83 17.60
CA THR A 186 4.21 4.93 18.54
C THR A 186 3.30 3.71 18.44
N ALA A 187 3.08 3.21 17.23
CA ALA A 187 2.23 2.05 16.96
C ALA A 187 2.87 0.71 17.36
N MET A 188 4.17 0.56 17.10
CA MET A 188 4.97 -0.64 17.36
C MET A 188 6.21 -0.27 18.17
N PRO A 189 6.05 0.00 19.49
CA PRO A 189 7.12 0.55 20.32
C PRO A 189 8.33 -0.37 20.47
N ASP A 190 8.18 -1.67 20.33
CA ASP A 190 9.28 -2.64 20.47
C ASP A 190 10.05 -2.86 19.15
N ASN A 191 9.64 -2.22 18.05
CA ASN A 191 10.29 -2.41 16.75
C ASN A 191 11.53 -1.50 16.58
N ALA A 192 12.71 -2.03 16.92
CA ALA A 192 14.01 -1.35 16.77
C ALA A 192 14.33 -0.91 15.33
N PHE A 193 13.70 -1.52 14.32
CA PHE A 193 13.91 -1.17 12.91
C PHE A 193 13.45 0.27 12.63
N PHE A 194 12.36 0.75 13.25
CA PHE A 194 11.88 2.11 13.02
C PHE A 194 12.78 3.16 13.62
N ASP A 195 13.27 2.96 14.85
CA ASP A 195 14.23 3.88 15.48
C ASP A 195 15.51 4.00 14.66
N ARG A 196 16.03 2.87 14.14
CA ARG A 196 17.20 2.89 13.26
C ARG A 196 16.91 3.57 11.93
N SER A 197 15.74 3.34 11.33
CA SER A 197 15.38 3.98 10.07
C SER A 197 15.18 5.49 10.23
N LEU A 198 14.58 5.92 11.34
CA LEU A 198 14.49 7.31 11.74
C LEU A 198 15.88 7.94 11.95
N GLY A 199 16.76 7.25 12.68
CA GLY A 199 18.14 7.69 12.89
C GLY A 199 18.88 7.93 11.58
N ARG A 200 18.72 7.02 10.60
CA ARG A 200 19.32 7.17 9.27
C ARG A 200 18.81 8.40 8.53
N LEU A 201 17.51 8.69 8.58
CA LEU A 201 16.93 9.88 7.94
C LEU A 201 17.41 11.18 8.58
N LEU A 202 17.44 11.22 9.92
CA LEU A 202 17.92 12.37 10.69
C LEU A 202 19.40 12.63 10.39
N GLU A 203 20.20 11.58 10.31
CA GLU A 203 21.62 11.66 9.98
C GLU A 203 21.85 12.20 8.57
N GLN A 204 21.08 11.72 7.58
CA GLN A 204 21.11 12.24 6.20
C GLN A 204 20.72 13.72 6.13
N SER A 205 19.86 14.17 7.04
CA SER A 205 19.44 15.57 7.17
C SER A 205 20.38 16.41 8.04
N GLY A 206 21.51 15.86 8.49
CA GLY A 206 22.50 16.55 9.33
C GLY A 206 22.08 16.77 10.79
N ARG A 207 20.95 16.20 11.23
CA ARG A 207 20.41 16.28 12.61
C ARG A 207 21.06 15.21 13.48
N LEU A 208 22.38 15.31 13.67
CA LEU A 208 23.22 14.23 14.20
C LEU A 208 22.89 13.87 15.65
N GLU A 209 22.54 14.83 16.50
CA GLU A 209 22.16 14.60 17.89
C GLU A 209 20.86 13.81 18.00
N GLU A 210 19.87 14.16 17.16
CA GLU A 210 18.59 13.45 17.09
C GLU A 210 18.76 12.06 16.49
N ALA A 211 19.61 11.92 15.47
CA ALA A 211 19.98 10.63 14.91
C ALA A 211 20.62 9.72 15.96
N LEU A 212 21.52 10.27 16.79
CA LEU A 212 22.15 9.53 17.89
C LEU A 212 21.12 9.08 18.93
N ALA A 213 20.15 9.91 19.27
CA ALA A 213 19.06 9.54 20.17
C ALA A 213 18.24 8.37 19.60
N ALA A 214 17.90 8.42 18.31
CA ALA A 214 17.17 7.35 17.62
C ALA A 214 17.98 6.04 17.57
N TYR A 215 19.28 6.08 17.24
CA TYR A 215 20.12 4.88 17.26
C TYR A 215 20.28 4.28 18.66
N ARG A 216 20.36 5.11 19.70
CA ARG A 216 20.35 4.63 21.09
C ARG A 216 19.04 3.95 21.45
N SER A 217 17.90 4.52 21.03
CA SER A 217 16.58 3.89 21.19
C SER A 217 16.54 2.51 20.52
N ALA A 218 17.02 2.39 19.27
CA ALA A 218 17.13 1.12 18.56
C ALA A 218 17.99 0.09 19.33
N SER A 219 19.16 0.53 19.82
CA SER A 219 20.08 -0.33 20.59
C SER A 219 19.52 -0.75 21.95
N VAL A 220 18.59 -0.02 22.54
CA VAL A 220 17.93 -0.43 23.79
C VAL A 220 16.86 -1.49 23.52
N LYS A 221 16.12 -1.34 22.42
CA LYS A 221 15.07 -2.29 22.02
C LYS A 221 15.63 -3.63 21.55
N ASP A 222 16.83 -3.62 20.98
CA ASP A 222 17.58 -4.82 20.60
C ASP A 222 19.02 -4.73 21.12
N ALA A 223 19.18 -5.05 22.40
CA ALA A 223 20.42 -4.88 23.15
C ALA A 223 21.53 -5.87 22.76
N ASP A 224 21.17 -7.01 22.18
CA ASP A 224 22.12 -8.05 21.76
C ASP A 224 22.66 -7.79 20.34
N SER A 225 22.17 -6.75 19.66
CA SER A 225 22.57 -6.40 18.30
C SER A 225 23.79 -5.48 18.27
N ASP A 226 24.94 -6.08 17.96
CA ASP A 226 26.19 -5.34 17.66
C ASP A 226 25.99 -4.28 16.57
N PHE A 227 25.08 -4.54 15.63
CA PHE A 227 24.77 -3.63 14.55
C PHE A 227 24.26 -2.27 15.06
N TYR A 228 23.31 -2.25 16.02
CA TYR A 228 22.81 -0.98 16.56
C TYR A 228 23.84 -0.31 17.49
N ALA A 229 24.57 -1.10 18.28
CA ALA A 229 25.64 -0.59 19.13
C ALA A 229 26.75 0.12 18.32
N ASP A 230 27.09 -0.42 17.15
CA ASP A 230 28.11 0.15 16.28
C ASP A 230 27.66 1.43 15.58
N LEU A 231 26.37 1.56 15.24
CA LEU A 231 25.80 2.83 14.74
C LEU A 231 25.96 3.94 15.77
N VAL A 232 25.65 3.67 17.04
CA VAL A 232 25.82 4.61 18.16
C VAL A 232 27.30 5.02 18.29
N LYS A 233 28.22 4.06 18.42
CA LYS A 233 29.66 4.33 18.55
C LYS A 233 30.24 5.09 17.36
N SER A 234 29.77 4.79 16.15
CA SER A 234 30.21 5.46 14.92
C SER A 234 29.82 6.94 14.94
N LEU A 235 28.56 7.23 15.27
CA LEU A 235 28.05 8.60 15.27
C LEU A 235 28.62 9.44 16.42
N GLU A 236 28.80 8.86 17.61
CA GLU A 236 29.46 9.52 18.74
C GLU A 236 30.89 9.96 18.41
N ARG A 237 31.65 9.13 17.69
CA ARG A 237 33.01 9.48 17.26
C ARG A 237 33.01 10.67 16.31
N ARG A 238 32.06 10.72 15.38
CA ARG A 238 31.92 11.84 14.44
C ARG A 238 31.55 13.15 15.13
N LEU A 239 30.62 13.11 16.09
CA LEU A 239 30.24 14.27 16.89
C LEU A 239 31.40 14.83 17.73
N LYS A 240 32.28 13.95 18.25
CA LYS A 240 33.50 14.38 18.98
C LYS A 240 34.58 14.99 18.09
N SER A 241 34.49 14.78 16.78
CA SER A 241 35.47 15.25 15.79
C SER A 241 35.06 16.54 15.07
N GLN A 242 33.88 17.08 15.38
CA GLN A 242 33.40 18.39 14.91
C GLN A 242 33.75 19.48 15.93
#